data_AF-A0A158KI66-F1
#
_entry.id   AF-A0A158KI66-F1
#
_cell.length_a   1.000
_cell.length_b   1.000
_cell.length_c   1.000
_cell.angle_alpha   90.00
_cell.angle_beta   90.00
_cell.angle_gamma   90.00
#
_symmetry.space_group_name_H-M   'P 1'
#
loop_
_entity.id
_entity.type
_entity.pdbx_description
1 polymer ?
#
loop_
_entity_poly.entity_id
_entity_poly.type
_entity_poly.pdbx_seq_one_letter_code
_entity_poly.pdbx_strand_id
1 'polypeptide(L)'
;MKPPVELHRLISAALKNKELAAQLRSSPDEVYAAYRVPRCQQALLKGDLSEAMEQLGVHPNLRLKFLALRGLLQLKPASVAPFLDSLEERH
;
A
#
# COMPACT_ATOMS: atom_id res chain seq x y z
N MET A 1 17.72 -5.65 -4.98
CA MET A 1 16.49 -6.46 -5.01
C MET A 1 15.70 -6.11 -6.27
N LYS A 2 15.13 -7.06 -7.03
CA LYS A 2 14.32 -6.71 -8.21
C LYS A 2 13.02 -6.02 -7.75
N PRO A 3 12.52 -5.01 -8.48
CA PRO A 3 11.25 -4.36 -8.14
C PRO A 3 10.11 -5.39 -8.06
N PRO A 4 9.15 -5.25 -7.13
CA PRO A 4 8.06 -6.21 -6.96
C PRO A 4 6.96 -5.94 -8.01
N VAL A 5 7.30 -6.17 -9.29
CA VAL A 5 6.46 -5.81 -10.45
C VAL A 5 5.06 -6.40 -10.36
N GLU A 6 4.92 -7.65 -9.91
CA GLU A 6 3.62 -8.31 -9.83
C GLU A 6 2.74 -7.74 -8.72
N LEU A 7 3.36 -7.36 -7.60
CA LEU A 7 2.67 -6.62 -6.55
C LEU A 7 2.24 -5.23 -7.05
N HIS A 8 3.08 -4.55 -7.83
CA HIS A 8 2.73 -3.24 -8.42
C HIS A 8 1.57 -3.34 -9.42
N ARG A 9 1.56 -4.39 -10.27
CA ARG A 9 0.43 -4.65 -11.18
C ARG A 9 -0.85 -4.93 -10.40
N LEU A 10 -0.78 -5.76 -9.36
CA LEU A 10 -1.91 -6.04 -8.48
C LEU A 10 -2.47 -4.76 -7.87
N ILE A 11 -1.62 -3.92 -7.28
CA ILE A 11 -2.05 -2.66 -6.64
C ILE A 11 -2.73 -1.76 -7.69
N SER A 12 -2.12 -1.63 -8.88
CA SER A 12 -2.65 -0.78 -9.95
C SER A 12 -4.01 -1.26 -10.46
N ALA A 13 -4.23 -2.57 -10.53
CA ALA A 13 -5.50 -3.16 -10.93
C ALA A 13 -6.56 -3.02 -9.84
N ALA A 14 -6.21 -3.30 -8.59
CA ALA A 14 -7.13 -3.20 -7.45
C ALA A 14 -7.61 -1.76 -7.21
N LEU A 15 -6.81 -0.74 -7.51
CA LEU A 15 -7.24 0.66 -7.46
C LEU A 15 -8.35 1.00 -8.46
N LYS A 16 -8.47 0.24 -9.55
CA LYS A 16 -9.45 0.46 -10.62
C LYS A 16 -10.65 -0.50 -10.56
N ASN A 17 -10.59 -1.54 -9.72
CA ASN A 17 -11.60 -2.59 -9.65
C ASN A 17 -12.04 -2.81 -8.20
N LYS A 18 -13.30 -2.45 -7.90
CA LYS A 18 -13.88 -2.55 -6.55
C LYS A 18 -14.02 -4.00 -6.07
N GLU A 19 -14.32 -4.94 -6.95
CA GLU A 19 -14.43 -6.37 -6.61
C GLU A 19 -13.06 -6.94 -6.25
N LEU A 20 -12.04 -6.62 -7.05
CA LEU A 20 -10.66 -7.02 -6.75
C LEU A 20 -10.16 -6.40 -5.44
N ALA A 21 -10.51 -5.13 -5.17
CA ALA A 21 -10.19 -4.50 -3.89
C ALA A 21 -10.89 -5.19 -2.70
N ALA A 22 -12.15 -5.61 -2.87
CA ALA A 22 -12.89 -6.37 -1.85
C ALA A 22 -12.25 -7.74 -1.62
N GLN A 23 -11.94 -8.48 -2.69
CA GLN A 23 -11.24 -9.77 -2.63
C GLN A 23 -9.86 -9.64 -1.98
N LEU A 24 -9.11 -8.57 -2.28
CA LEU A 24 -7.81 -8.32 -1.67
C LEU A 24 -7.91 -8.07 -0.15
N ARG A 25 -9.06 -7.61 0.36
CA ARG A 25 -9.32 -7.48 1.80
C ARG A 25 -9.72 -8.81 2.43
N SER A 26 -10.60 -9.57 1.80
CA SER A 26 -11.15 -10.81 2.37
C SER A 26 -10.20 -12.00 2.24
N SER A 27 -9.54 -12.12 1.08
CA SER A 27 -8.79 -13.30 0.66
C SER A 27 -7.46 -12.91 -0.01
N PRO A 28 -6.57 -12.18 0.68
CA PRO A 28 -5.36 -11.63 0.08
C PRO A 28 -4.41 -12.70 -0.49
N ASP A 29 -4.27 -13.84 0.18
CA ASP A 29 -3.37 -14.92 -0.24
C ASP A 29 -3.79 -15.51 -1.61
N GLU A 30 -5.10 -15.66 -1.84
CA GLU A 30 -5.65 -16.12 -3.13
C GLU A 30 -5.36 -15.11 -4.24
N VAL A 31 -5.53 -13.82 -3.94
CA VAL A 31 -5.26 -12.73 -4.89
C VAL A 31 -3.75 -12.66 -5.22
N TYR A 32 -2.88 -12.84 -4.23
CA TYR A 32 -1.44 -12.89 -4.44
C TYR A 32 -1.02 -14.06 -5.33
N ALA A 33 -1.63 -15.23 -5.12
CA ALA A 33 -1.41 -16.40 -5.97
C ALA A 33 -1.90 -16.16 -7.41
N ALA A 34 -3.10 -15.60 -7.57
CA ALA A 34 -3.69 -15.29 -8.87
C ALA A 34 -2.84 -14.28 -9.68
N TYR A 35 -2.27 -13.28 -9.01
CA TYR A 35 -1.34 -12.31 -9.61
C TYR A 35 0.10 -12.80 -9.74
N ARG A 36 0.39 -14.05 -9.35
CA ARG A 36 1.72 -14.65 -9.39
C ARG A 36 2.76 -13.83 -8.62
N VAL A 37 2.35 -13.21 -7.50
CA VAL A 37 3.29 -12.58 -6.57
C VAL A 37 4.27 -13.66 -6.09
N PRO A 38 5.60 -13.47 -6.19
CA PRO A 38 6.56 -14.50 -5.83
C PRO A 38 6.39 -14.97 -4.37
N ARG A 39 6.55 -16.27 -4.12
CA ARG A 39 6.33 -16.87 -2.78
C ARG A 39 7.14 -16.19 -1.67
N CYS A 40 8.37 -15.75 -1.95
CA CYS A 40 9.18 -15.01 -0.99
C CYS A 40 8.56 -13.65 -0.61
N GLN A 41 7.91 -12.97 -1.56
CA GLN A 41 7.20 -11.71 -1.29
C GLN A 41 5.90 -11.97 -0.54
N GLN A 42 5.17 -13.03 -0.90
CA GLN A 42 3.97 -13.43 -0.16
C GLN A 42 4.28 -13.74 1.31
N ALA A 43 5.40 -14.42 1.58
CA ALA A 43 5.84 -14.71 2.94
C ALA A 43 6.07 -13.43 3.76
N LEU A 44 6.70 -12.40 3.17
CA LEU A 44 6.87 -11.10 3.81
C LEU A 44 5.53 -10.42 4.09
N LEU A 45 4.59 -10.48 3.13
CA LEU A 45 3.26 -9.84 3.25
C LEU A 45 2.34 -10.48 4.30
N LYS A 46 2.72 -11.60 4.92
CA LYS A 46 2.00 -12.22 6.04
C LYS A 46 2.31 -11.57 7.40
N GLY A 47 3.43 -10.85 7.50
CA GLY A 47 3.84 -10.13 8.70
C GLY A 47 3.25 -8.71 8.75
N ASP A 48 4.03 -7.76 9.29
CA ASP A 48 3.67 -6.35 9.22
C ASP A 48 3.71 -5.86 7.77
N LEU A 49 2.56 -5.39 7.28
CA LEU A 49 2.41 -5.04 5.87
C LEU A 49 3.18 -3.77 5.48
N SER A 50 3.38 -2.85 6.42
CA SER A 50 4.13 -1.62 6.20
C SER A 50 5.62 -1.93 6.05
N GLU A 51 6.15 -2.69 7.00
CA GLU A 51 7.55 -3.15 7.00
C GLU A 51 7.84 -4.04 5.79
N ALA A 52 6.95 -4.99 5.48
CA ALA A 52 7.11 -5.86 4.31
C ALA A 52 7.22 -5.07 3.01
N MET A 53 6.39 -4.05 2.81
CA MET A 53 6.46 -3.21 1.62
C MET A 53 7.72 -2.35 1.54
N GLU A 54 8.24 -1.92 2.69
CA GLU A 54 9.53 -1.25 2.76
C GLU A 54 10.68 -2.18 2.37
N GLN A 55 10.73 -3.38 2.95
CA GLN A 55 11.71 -4.41 2.63
C GLN A 55 11.65 -4.83 1.15
N LEU A 56 10.44 -4.88 0.57
CA LEU A 56 10.22 -5.19 -0.84
C LEU A 56 10.61 -4.04 -1.80
N GLY A 57 10.97 -2.85 -1.28
CA GLY A 57 11.34 -1.70 -2.09
C GLY A 57 10.16 -1.07 -2.84
N VAL A 58 8.94 -1.21 -2.32
CA VAL A 58 7.74 -0.57 -2.88
C VAL A 58 7.84 0.95 -2.71
N HIS A 59 7.45 1.74 -3.70
CA HIS A 59 7.48 3.20 -3.60
C HIS A 59 6.50 3.74 -2.53
N PRO A 60 6.84 4.76 -1.71
CA PRO A 60 6.02 5.23 -0.59
C PRO A 60 4.54 5.51 -0.93
N ASN A 61 4.27 6.21 -2.04
CA ASN A 61 2.89 6.44 -2.50
C ASN A 61 2.11 5.14 -2.74
N LEU A 62 2.78 4.12 -3.29
CA LEU A 62 2.15 2.84 -3.57
C LEU A 62 1.93 2.03 -2.28
N ARG A 63 2.78 2.23 -1.26
CA ARG A 63 2.57 1.67 0.09
C ARG A 63 1.26 2.16 0.69
N LEU A 64 1.05 3.48 0.71
CA LEU A 64 -0.18 4.08 1.24
C LEU A 64 -1.42 3.56 0.50
N LYS A 65 -1.35 3.47 -0.82
CA LYS A 65 -2.44 2.91 -1.66
C LYS A 65 -2.74 1.47 -1.30
N PHE A 66 -1.72 0.65 -1.08
CA PHE A 66 -1.92 -0.74 -0.68
C PHE A 66 -2.47 -0.90 0.72
N LEU A 67 -2.02 -0.10 1.69
CA LEU A 67 -2.62 -0.05 3.03
C LEU A 67 -4.10 0.34 2.96
N ALA A 68 -4.47 1.30 2.12
CA ALA A 68 -5.86 1.70 1.90
C ALA A 68 -6.69 0.57 1.28
N LEU A 69 -6.15 -0.09 0.25
CA LEU A 69 -6.77 -1.26 -0.35
C LEU A 69 -6.97 -2.39 0.67
N ARG A 70 -6.02 -2.59 1.58
CA ARG A 70 -6.11 -3.59 2.65
C ARG A 70 -6.95 -3.16 3.85
N GLY A 71 -7.48 -1.94 3.87
CA GLY A 71 -8.28 -1.41 4.98
C GLY A 71 -7.46 -1.10 6.24
N LEU A 72 -6.13 -0.99 6.10
CA LEU A 72 -5.18 -0.77 7.19
C LEU A 72 -4.66 0.66 7.25
N LEU A 73 -5.03 1.51 6.29
CA LEU A 73 -4.61 2.90 6.29
C LEU A 73 -5.35 3.67 7.38
N GLN A 74 -4.64 3.99 8.46
CA GLN A 74 -5.10 4.92 9.48
C GLN A 74 -4.46 6.29 9.21
N LEU A 75 -5.26 7.25 8.77
CA LEU A 75 -4.82 8.64 8.66
C LEU A 75 -5.15 9.34 9.97
N LYS A 76 -4.11 9.87 10.63
CA LYS A 76 -4.35 10.84 11.70
C LYS A 76 -4.93 12.11 11.08
N PRO A 77 -5.99 12.70 11.65
CA PRO A 77 -6.41 14.03 11.27
C PRO A 77 -5.22 14.98 11.43
N ALA A 78 -4.80 15.61 10.34
CA ALA A 78 -3.75 16.61 10.35
C ALA A 78 -4.39 17.97 10.06
N SER A 79 -4.17 18.94 10.96
CA SER A 79 -4.53 20.32 10.70
C SER A 79 -3.49 20.93 9.77
N VAL A 80 -3.94 21.71 8.78
CA VAL A 80 -3.06 22.54 7.94
C VAL A 80 -2.69 23.85 8.61
N ALA A 81 -3.35 24.24 9.71
CA ALA A 81 -3.11 25.52 10.38
C ALA A 81 -1.63 25.73 10.76
N PRO A 82 -0.91 24.77 11.37
CA PRO A 82 0.50 24.99 11.72
C PRO A 82 1.41 25.25 10.51
N PHE A 83 1.04 24.71 9.35
CA PHE A 83 1.78 24.97 8.11
C PHE A 83 1.45 26.37 7.57
N LEU A 84 0.18 26.78 7.60
CA LEU A 84 -0.23 28.12 7.19
C LEU A 84 0.40 29.20 8.07
N ASP A 85 0.40 29.01 9.39
CA ASP A 85 1.05 29.91 10.35
C ASP A 85 2.55 30.06 10.04
N SER A 86 3.22 28.96 9.68
CA SER A 86 4.65 28.98 9.31
C SER A 86 4.96 29.69 7.99
N LEU A 87 3.96 29.89 7.11
CA LEU A 87 4.09 30.67 5.89
C LEU A 87 3.90 32.16 6.17
N GLU A 88 3.01 32.52 7.10
CA GLU A 88 2.79 33.91 7.51
C GLU A 88 4.00 34.48 8.26
N GLU A 89 4.68 33.69 9.10
CA GLU A 89 5.89 34.12 9.83
C GLU A 89 7.13 34.35 8.93
N ARG A 90 7.08 33.93 7.66
CA ARG A 90 8.20 34.07 6.69
C ARG A 90 8.07 35.29 5.77
N HIS A 91 6.97 36.04 5.87
CA HIS A 91 6.68 37.26 5.13
C HIS A 91 6.70 38.49 6.04
#